data_AF-A0A7C5QVI6-F1
#
_entry.id   AF-A0A7C5QVI6-F1
#
_cell.length_a   1.000
_cell.length_b   1.000
_cell.length_c   1.000
_cell.angle_alpha   90.00
_cell.angle_beta   90.00
_cell.angle_gamma   90.00
#
_symmetry.space_group_name_H-M   'P 1'
#
loop_
_entity.id
_entity.type
_entity.pdbx_description
1 polymer ?
#
loop_
_entity_poly.entity_id
_entity_poly.type
_entity_poly.pdbx_seq_one_letter_code
_entity_poly.pdbx_strand_id
1 'polypeptide(L)' 'MNPDIAYANAAFIDNAADYPPRWARLAAEFRDQMAGAGRLQANLSYGTDRRQVFDLFQPEGTARGLMVFLHGGYWV' A
#
# COMPACT_ATOMS: atom_id res chain seq x y z
N MET A 1 -12.79 27.28 17.15
CA MET A 1 -12.69 26.21 16.15
C MET A 1 -11.23 25.75 16.13
N ASN A 2 -10.95 24.47 16.39
CA ASN A 2 -9.59 23.94 16.25
C ASN A 2 -9.39 23.59 14.75
N PRO A 3 -8.50 24.26 14.01
CA PRO A 3 -8.27 23.96 12.60
C PRO A 3 -7.78 22.53 12.36
N ASP A 4 -7.13 21.89 13.35
CA ASP A 4 -6.64 20.51 13.23
C ASP A 4 -7.78 19.51 13.01
N ILE A 5 -8.97 19.79 13.55
CA ILE A 5 -10.11 18.88 13.41
C ILE A 5 -10.58 18.78 11.96
N ALA A 6 -10.40 19.83 11.14
CA ALA A 6 -10.81 19.83 9.74
C ALA A 6 -9.99 18.83 8.89
N TYR A 7 -8.83 18.40 9.38
CA TYR A 7 -7.94 17.45 8.69
C TYR A 7 -7.88 16.07 9.37
N ALA A 8 -8.58 15.89 10.49
CA ALA A 8 -8.59 14.66 11.27
C ALA A 8 -9.56 13.61 10.67
N ASN A 9 -9.24 13.06 9.50
CA ASN A 9 -10.10 12.09 8.78
C ASN A 9 -10.61 10.96 9.68
N ALA A 10 -9.73 10.40 10.51
CA ALA A 10 -10.06 9.30 11.40
C ALA A 10 -11.07 9.66 12.51
N ALA A 11 -11.19 10.94 12.88
CA ALA A 11 -12.13 11.40 13.91
C ALA A 11 -13.60 11.32 13.48
N PHE A 12 -13.87 11.15 12.18
CA PHE A 12 -15.21 11.11 11.59
C PHE A 12 -15.53 9.78 10.91
N ILE A 13 -14.74 8.74 11.18
CA ILE A 13 -14.94 7.39 10.64
C ILE A 13 -15.04 6.43 11.82
N ASP A 14 -16.17 5.74 11.93
CA ASP A 14 -16.35 4.70 12.94
C ASP A 14 -15.28 3.61 12.80
N ASN A 15 -14.67 3.24 13.92
CA ASN A 15 -13.61 2.23 13.99
C ASN A 15 -12.42 2.52 13.05
N ALA A 16 -12.10 3.80 12.79
CA ALA A 16 -10.97 4.20 11.94
C ALA A 16 -9.64 3.54 12.35
N ALA A 17 -9.44 3.31 13.65
CA ALA A 17 -8.24 2.68 14.21
C ALA A 17 -8.05 1.22 13.77
N ASP A 18 -9.11 0.54 13.33
CA ASP A 18 -9.05 -0.87 12.92
C ASP A 18 -8.54 -1.03 11.47
N TYR A 19 -8.56 0.05 10.68
CA TYR A 19 -8.16 0.00 9.27
C TYR A 19 -6.66 -0.27 9.08
N PRO A 20 -5.73 0.45 9.73
CA PRO A 20 -4.29 0.19 9.57
C PRO A 20 -3.86 -1.25 9.88
N PRO A 21 -4.22 -1.87 11.03
CA PRO A 21 -3.83 -3.25 11.29
C PRO A 21 -4.49 -4.23 10.32
N ARG A 22 -5.74 -3.96 9.89
CA ARG A 22 -6.42 -4.76 8.87
C ARG A 22 -5.71 -4.70 7.52
N TRP A 23 -5.30 -3.51 7.07
CA TRP A 23 -4.57 -3.34 5.81
C TRP A 23 -3.22 -4.03 5.83
N ALA A 24 -2.46 -3.89 6.92
CA ALA A 24 -1.17 -4.56 7.07
C ALA A 24 -1.32 -6.09 6.96
N ARG A 25 -2.31 -6.67 7.66
CA ARG A 25 -2.59 -8.11 7.58
C ARG A 25 -2.96 -8.55 6.16
N LEU A 26 -3.93 -7.89 5.53
CA LEU A 26 -4.40 -8.26 4.20
C LEU A 26 -3.32 -8.08 3.12
N ALA A 27 -2.47 -7.05 3.23
CA ALA A 27 -1.36 -6.83 2.32
C ALA A 27 -0.28 -7.91 2.44
N ALA A 28 0.02 -8.36 3.67
CA ALA A 28 0.94 -9.47 3.90
C ALA A 28 0.41 -10.77 3.28
N GLU A 29 -0.87 -11.10 3.55
CA GLU A 29 -1.52 -12.28 2.96
C GLU A 29 -1.51 -12.25 1.42
N PHE A 30 -1.79 -11.08 0.83
CA PHE A 30 -1.72 -10.90 -0.62
C PHE A 30 -0.30 -11.07 -1.18
N ARG A 31 0.71 -10.51 -0.50
CA ARG A 31 2.11 -10.69 -0.88
C ARG A 31 2.53 -12.15 -0.88
N ASP A 32 2.15 -12.90 0.16
CA ASP A 32 2.46 -14.34 0.25
C ASP A 32 1.80 -15.13 -0.89
N GLN A 33 0.54 -14.83 -1.22
CA GLN A 33 -0.15 -15.45 -2.35
C GLN A 33 0.54 -15.16 -3.69
N MET A 34 0.91 -13.90 -3.94
CA MET A 34 1.58 -13.51 -5.18
C MET A 34 2.99 -14.08 -5.27
N ALA A 35 3.72 -14.16 -4.15
CA ALA A 35 5.02 -14.81 -4.07
C ALA A 35 4.92 -16.31 -4.37
N GLY A 36 3.96 -17.01 -3.75
CA GLY A 36 3.71 -18.43 -3.99
C GLY A 36 3.34 -18.73 -5.45
N ALA A 37 2.67 -17.80 -6.12
CA ALA A 37 2.36 -17.88 -7.55
C ALA A 37 3.51 -17.45 -8.48
N GLY A 38 4.67 -17.05 -7.95
CA GLY A 38 5.81 -16.54 -8.74
C GLY A 38 5.54 -15.18 -9.42
N ARG A 39 4.55 -14.42 -8.93
CA ARG A 39 4.04 -13.19 -9.54
C ARG A 39 4.38 -11.92 -8.75
N LEU A 40 5.23 -12.03 -7.73
CA LEU A 40 5.75 -10.90 -6.95
C LEU A 40 7.23 -10.67 -7.25
N GLN A 41 7.58 -9.45 -7.63
CA GLN A 41 8.94 -8.90 -7.50
C GLN A 41 8.91 -7.84 -6.40
N ALA A 42 9.41 -8.19 -5.23
CA ALA A 42 9.33 -7.33 -4.05
C ALA A 42 10.54 -6.40 -3.93
N ASN A 43 10.33 -5.23 -3.32
CA ASN A 43 11.38 -4.29 -2.90
C ASN A 43 12.32 -3.83 -4.05
N LEU A 44 11.77 -3.60 -5.24
CA LEU A 44 12.52 -3.05 -6.36
C LEU A 44 12.87 -1.58 -6.05
N SER A 45 14.15 -1.22 -6.17
CA SER A 45 14.59 0.15 -5.99
C SER A 45 14.35 0.99 -7.25
N TYR A 46 13.91 2.24 -7.07
CA TYR A 46 13.89 3.26 -8.13
C TYR A 46 14.78 4.48 -7.81
N GLY A 47 15.56 4.42 -6.74
CA GLY A 47 16.42 5.52 -6.31
C GLY A 47 17.46 5.12 -5.27
N THR A 48 18.07 6.12 -4.63
CA THR A 48 19.17 5.90 -3.68
C THR A 48 18.70 5.81 -2.23
N ASP A 49 17.51 6.33 -1.91
CA ASP A 49 16.94 6.26 -0.57
C ASP A 49 16.29 4.89 -0.29
N ARG A 50 16.36 4.42 0.96
CA ARG A 50 15.79 3.12 1.36
C ARG A 50 14.27 3.02 1.17
N ARG A 51 13.56 4.15 1.16
CA ARG A 51 12.10 4.22 0.94
C ARG A 51 11.73 4.40 -0.53
N GLN A 52 12.71 4.60 -1.41
CA GLN A 52 12.49 4.67 -2.87
C GLN A 52 12.40 3.25 -3.45
N VAL A 53 11.41 2.50 -2.96
CA VAL A 53 11.16 1.11 -3.33
C VAL A 53 9.69 0.90 -3.69
N PHE A 54 9.44 -0.11 -4.51
CA PHE A 54 8.09 -0.55 -4.86
C PHE A 54 8.04 -2.07 -5.03
N ASP A 55 6.83 -2.61 -5.00
CA ASP A 55 6.56 -3.99 -5.41
C ASP A 55 5.93 -4.00 -6.79
N LEU A 56 6.34 -4.95 -7.61
CA LEU A 56 5.71 -5.24 -8.89
C LEU A 56 4.96 -6.56 -8.81
N PHE A 57 3.64 -6.49 -8.95
CA PHE A 57 2.76 -7.65 -9.02
C PHE A 57 2.39 -7.92 -10.48
N GLN A 58 2.70 -9.11 -10.98
CA GLN A 58 2.40 -9.50 -12.36
C GLN A 58 1.00 -10.09 -12.48
N PRO A 59 0.28 -9.88 -13.59
CA PRO A 59 -0.95 -10.61 -13.90
C PRO A 59 -0.66 -12.07 -14.25
N GLU A 60 -1.71 -12.87 -14.45
CA GLU A 60 -1.57 -14.14 -15.15
C GLU A 60 -1.42 -13.87 -16.65
N GLY A 61 -0.50 -14.58 -17.30
CA GLY A 61 -0.21 -14.38 -18.72
C GLY A 61 0.41 -13.01 -19.01
N THR A 62 0.11 -12.47 -20.19
CA THR A 62 0.76 -11.25 -20.69
C THR A 62 0.14 -9.99 -20.09
N ALA A 63 0.97 -9.14 -19.48
CA ALA A 63 0.55 -7.81 -19.04
C ALA A 63 0.11 -6.93 -20.21
N ARG A 64 -1.10 -6.37 -20.13
CA ARG A 64 -1.66 -5.45 -21.15
C ARG A 64 -1.32 -3.99 -20.92
N GLY A 65 -0.69 -3.68 -19.79
CA GLY A 65 -0.37 -2.33 -19.34
C GLY A 65 0.10 -2.34 -17.89
N LEU A 66 0.37 -1.14 -17.35
CA LEU A 66 0.83 -0.94 -15.98
C LEU A 66 -0.18 -0.09 -15.20
N MET A 67 -0.59 -0.60 -14.03
CA MET A 67 -1.28 0.17 -13.01
C MET A 67 -0.28 0.56 -11.93
N VAL A 68 -0.20 1.85 -11.60
CA VAL A 68 0.61 2.35 -10.48
C VAL A 68 -0.33 2.79 -9.37
N PHE A 69 -0.11 2.28 -8.16
CA PHE A 69 -0.82 2.69 -6.96
C PHE A 69 0.14 3.43 -6.02
N LEU A 70 -0.23 4.63 -5.61
CA LEU A 70 0.53 5.46 -4.67
C LEU A 70 -0.28 5.61 -3.39
N HIS A 71 0.28 5.17 -2.27
CA HIS A 71 -0.42 5.23 -0.99
C HIS A 71 -0.41 6.65 -0.38
N GLY A 72 -1.46 6.98 0.38
CA GLY A 72 -1.54 8.22 1.16
C GLY A 72 -0.92 8.07 2.56
N GLY A 73 -1.39 8.88 3.51
CA GLY A 73 -0.91 8.85 4.90
C GLY A 73 -0.21 10.14 5.35
N TYR A 74 -0.69 11.29 4.87
CA TYR A 74 -0.27 12.63 5.28
C TYR A 74 1.20 13.03 4.98
N TRP A 75 2.04 12.11 4.48
CA TRP A 75 3.44 12.37 4.10
C TRP A 75 4.31 12.94 5.24
N VAL A 76 4.00 12.53 6.47
CA VAL A 76 4.76 12.85 7.69
C VAL A 76 5.79 11.78 8.04
#